data_AF-R7HG41-F1
#
_entry.id   AF-R7HG41-F1
#
_cell.length_a   1.000
_cell.length_b   1.000
_cell.length_c   1.000
_cell.angle_alpha   90.00
_cell.angle_beta   90.00
_cell.angle_gamma   90.00
#
_symmetry.space_group_name_H-M   'P 1'
#
loop_
_entity.id
_entity.type
_entity.pdbx_description
1 polymer ?
#
loop_
_entity_poly.entity_id
_entity_poly.type
_entity_poly.pdbx_seq_one_letter_code
_entity_poly.pdbx_strand_id
1 'polypeptide(L)'
;MEKVKISKSYNLENESFIINYEGITEINNNDLSDVNNLLTDFVNNHNRVDMVTNVRILATIFKNFNNMKLEVFSHYNGVSENIRYKNDELLYYEKVIISKGCKFEYNNLNGIKFECDKQGSKVVISLLTEMVEQLYFLNQFKKYDLNTDDKILIEIYRLFYNENPDFSDKNINIKIQTMMSILVQFNISLSEYSFTLWKNSKIPTSEDLNMQINKLYSFGKIKNEDNYIVLSEEAKMVIKTVSKSLNELINNNENFLEKLMLISRIIYISRYRISLDTDIQEIAKIAEVSQEDVLLCRSLVKKVENKSIK
;
A
#
# COMPACT_ATOMS: atom_id res chain seq x y z
N MET A 1 3.05 -32.10 0.10
CA MET A 1 3.97 -31.19 -0.59
C MET A 1 3.83 -31.37 -2.09
N GLU A 2 3.36 -30.34 -2.79
CA GLU A 2 3.13 -30.35 -4.23
C GLU A 2 4.03 -29.34 -4.94
N LYS A 3 4.52 -29.70 -6.14
CA LYS A 3 5.27 -28.77 -6.99
C LYS A 3 4.31 -27.80 -7.64
N VAL A 4 4.62 -26.51 -7.54
CA VAL A 4 3.83 -25.44 -8.15
C VAL A 4 4.70 -24.70 -9.16
N LYS A 5 4.12 -24.43 -10.32
CA LYS A 5 4.68 -23.51 -11.31
C LYS A 5 3.62 -22.47 -11.65
N ILE A 6 3.98 -21.20 -11.50
CA ILE A 6 3.10 -20.08 -11.83
C ILE A 6 3.82 -19.19 -12.82
N SER A 7 3.14 -18.83 -13.90
CA SER A 7 3.60 -17.81 -14.83
C SER A 7 2.48 -16.80 -15.04
N LYS A 8 2.82 -15.53 -14.94
CA LYS A 8 1.91 -14.40 -15.20
C LYS A 8 2.64 -13.38 -16.05
N SER A 9 1.93 -12.81 -17.01
CA SER A 9 2.50 -11.80 -17.89
C SER A 9 1.49 -10.73 -18.23
N TYR A 10 2.02 -9.54 -18.45
CA TYR A 10 1.33 -8.40 -19.05
C TYR A 10 2.22 -7.88 -20.17
N ASN A 11 1.63 -7.63 -21.33
CA ASN A 11 2.36 -7.12 -22.49
C ASN A 11 1.52 -6.06 -23.21
N LEU A 12 2.13 -4.90 -23.44
CA LEU A 12 1.73 -3.84 -24.36
C LEU A 12 2.90 -3.53 -25.30
N GLU A 13 2.68 -2.66 -26.28
CA GLU A 13 3.65 -2.36 -27.35
C GLU A 13 5.03 -1.93 -26.82
N ASN A 14 5.10 -1.15 -25.73
CA ASN A 14 6.35 -0.66 -25.13
C ASN A 14 6.54 -1.06 -23.67
N GLU A 15 5.71 -1.98 -23.17
CA GLU A 15 5.70 -2.39 -21.78
C GLU A 15 5.51 -3.89 -21.67
N SER A 16 6.38 -4.58 -20.93
CA SER A 16 6.14 -5.98 -20.57
C SER A 16 6.54 -6.23 -19.13
N PHE A 17 5.79 -7.11 -18.48
CA PHE A 17 6.09 -7.54 -17.13
C PHE A 17 5.76 -9.01 -17.00
N ILE A 18 6.73 -9.83 -16.62
CA ILE A 18 6.62 -11.28 -16.59
C ILE A 18 7.11 -11.76 -15.23
N ILE A 19 6.32 -12.62 -14.60
CA ILE A 19 6.66 -13.33 -13.38
C ILE A 19 6.67 -14.81 -13.70
N ASN A 20 7.78 -15.47 -13.41
CA ASN A 20 7.86 -16.93 -13.39
C ASN A 20 8.26 -17.38 -12.00
N TYR A 21 7.49 -18.31 -11.45
CA TYR A 21 7.69 -18.88 -10.13
C TYR A 21 7.70 -20.40 -10.19
N GLU A 22 8.66 -21.02 -9.52
CA GLU A 22 8.66 -22.45 -9.21
C GLU A 22 8.89 -22.67 -7.71
N GLY A 23 8.15 -23.58 -7.10
CA GLY A 23 8.31 -23.89 -5.68
C GLY A 23 7.56 -25.13 -5.24
N ILE A 24 7.51 -25.34 -3.92
CA ILE A 24 6.79 -26.43 -3.27
C ILE A 24 5.85 -25.86 -2.21
N THR A 25 4.61 -26.33 -2.18
CA THR A 25 3.61 -25.87 -1.22
C THR A 25 3.01 -27.03 -0.42
N GLU A 26 2.63 -26.76 0.82
CA GLU A 26 1.75 -27.61 1.64
C GLU A 26 0.33 -27.05 1.75
N ILE A 27 0.11 -25.90 1.13
CA ILE A 27 -1.12 -25.15 1.24
C ILE A 27 -2.21 -25.80 0.36
N ASN A 28 -3.47 -25.72 0.79
CA ASN A 28 -4.62 -26.27 0.06
C ASN A 28 -4.93 -25.49 -1.24
N ASN A 29 -5.85 -26.02 -2.05
CA ASN A 29 -6.25 -25.43 -3.33
C ASN A 29 -6.87 -24.02 -3.23
N ASN A 30 -7.58 -23.70 -2.15
CA ASN A 30 -8.23 -22.39 -2.00
C ASN A 30 -7.19 -21.28 -1.82
N ASP A 31 -6.17 -21.52 -1.00
CA ASP A 31 -5.11 -20.53 -0.80
C ASP A 31 -4.24 -20.34 -2.05
N LEU A 32 -4.07 -21.38 -2.88
CA LEU A 32 -3.42 -21.25 -4.19
C LEU A 32 -4.25 -20.39 -5.16
N SER A 33 -5.59 -20.46 -5.07
CA SER A 33 -6.48 -19.57 -5.82
C SER A 33 -6.31 -18.12 -5.38
N ASP A 34 -6.22 -17.86 -4.07
CA ASP A 34 -6.01 -16.51 -3.53
C ASP A 34 -4.68 -15.91 -4.01
N VAL A 35 -3.60 -16.70 -3.99
CA VAL A 35 -2.30 -16.31 -4.55
C VAL A 35 -2.42 -15.99 -6.04
N ASN A 36 -3.11 -16.82 -6.82
CA ASN A 36 -3.31 -16.56 -8.25
C ASN A 36 -4.12 -15.29 -8.53
N ASN A 37 -5.13 -15.00 -7.71
CA ASN A 37 -5.93 -13.78 -7.81
C ASN A 37 -5.06 -12.55 -7.51
N LEU A 38 -4.31 -12.57 -6.41
CA LEU A 38 -3.36 -11.51 -6.04
C LEU A 38 -2.33 -11.25 -7.14
N LEU A 39 -1.73 -12.31 -7.70
CA LEU A 39 -0.76 -12.14 -8.79
C LEU A 39 -1.38 -11.58 -10.06
N THR A 40 -2.62 -11.96 -10.37
CA THR A 40 -3.33 -11.44 -11.55
C THR A 40 -3.65 -9.96 -11.38
N ASP A 41 -4.11 -9.56 -10.20
CA ASP A 41 -4.32 -8.15 -9.87
C ASP A 41 -2.99 -7.37 -9.90
N PHE A 42 -1.94 -7.90 -9.28
CA PHE A 42 -0.62 -7.27 -9.21
C PHE A 42 -0.07 -6.97 -10.62
N VAL A 43 -0.11 -7.97 -11.50
CA VAL A 43 0.39 -7.83 -12.88
C VAL A 43 -0.43 -6.83 -13.69
N ASN A 44 -1.71 -6.63 -13.39
CA ASN A 44 -2.56 -5.72 -14.17
C ASN A 44 -2.59 -4.30 -13.60
N ASN A 45 -2.50 -4.14 -12.28
CA ASN A 45 -2.84 -2.89 -11.60
C ASN A 45 -1.69 -2.27 -10.78
N HIS A 46 -0.66 -3.04 -10.41
CA HIS A 46 0.44 -2.51 -9.60
C HIS A 46 1.43 -1.70 -10.44
N ASN A 47 2.08 -0.71 -9.82
CA ASN A 47 3.23 -0.01 -10.41
C ASN A 47 4.37 -1.02 -10.62
N ARG A 48 4.83 -1.15 -11.87
CA ARG A 48 5.80 -2.15 -12.32
C ARG A 48 7.22 -1.61 -12.52
N VAL A 49 7.44 -0.32 -12.23
CA VAL A 49 8.72 0.36 -12.45
C VAL A 49 9.71 0.08 -11.32
N ASP A 50 9.27 0.10 -10.05
CA ASP A 50 10.15 -0.15 -8.91
C ASP A 50 10.35 -1.65 -8.68
N MET A 51 11.38 -2.20 -9.32
CA MET A 51 11.70 -3.63 -9.23
C MET A 51 12.05 -4.09 -7.81
N VAL A 52 12.66 -3.25 -6.97
CA VAL A 52 13.00 -3.62 -5.58
C VAL A 52 11.72 -3.87 -4.77
N THR A 53 10.78 -2.93 -4.86
CA THR A 53 9.48 -3.09 -4.19
C THR A 53 8.70 -4.27 -4.78
N ASN A 54 8.70 -4.42 -6.10
CA ASN A 54 7.96 -5.49 -6.78
C ASN A 54 8.45 -6.88 -6.39
N VAL A 55 9.76 -7.15 -6.42
CA VAL A 55 10.27 -8.48 -6.01
C VAL A 55 9.99 -8.76 -4.54
N ARG A 56 9.99 -7.73 -3.69
CA ARG A 56 9.68 -7.86 -2.26
C ARG A 56 8.20 -8.20 -2.02
N ILE A 57 7.28 -7.56 -2.74
CA ILE A 57 5.85 -7.89 -2.72
C ILE A 57 5.64 -9.32 -3.19
N LEU A 58 6.21 -9.69 -4.35
CA LEU A 58 6.07 -11.02 -4.93
C LEU A 58 6.62 -12.11 -3.99
N ALA A 59 7.80 -11.90 -3.41
CA ALA A 59 8.36 -12.83 -2.44
C ALA A 59 7.49 -12.98 -1.18
N THR A 60 6.79 -11.92 -0.77
CA THR A 60 5.85 -11.95 0.35
C THR A 60 4.58 -12.72 0.01
N ILE A 61 4.03 -12.55 -1.19
CA ILE A 61 2.89 -13.34 -1.69
C ILE A 61 3.24 -14.84 -1.65
N PHE A 62 4.47 -15.19 -2.01
CA PHE A 62 4.98 -16.57 -1.98
C PHE A 62 5.59 -17.01 -0.64
N LYS A 63 5.42 -16.26 0.46
CA LYS A 63 6.13 -16.52 1.74
C LYS A 63 5.90 -17.93 2.32
N ASN A 64 4.74 -18.52 2.05
CA ASN A 64 4.35 -19.85 2.54
C ASN A 64 4.79 -20.99 1.61
N PHE A 65 5.54 -20.68 0.55
CA PHE A 65 6.06 -21.66 -0.38
C PHE A 65 7.56 -21.89 -0.14
N ASN A 66 7.97 -23.15 -0.18
CA ASN A 66 9.36 -23.57 -0.01
C ASN A 66 10.06 -23.72 -1.37
N ASN A 67 11.40 -23.74 -1.34
CA ASN A 67 12.25 -23.96 -2.53
C ASN A 67 11.95 -22.99 -3.69
N MET A 68 11.73 -21.73 -3.33
CA MET A 68 11.34 -20.65 -4.23
C MET A 68 12.42 -20.37 -5.28
N LYS A 69 12.04 -20.49 -6.56
CA LYS A 69 12.71 -19.81 -7.66
C LYS A 69 11.76 -18.74 -8.20
N LEU A 70 12.20 -17.49 -8.18
CA LEU A 70 11.43 -16.37 -8.70
C LEU A 70 12.26 -15.68 -9.78
N GLU A 71 11.69 -15.57 -10.97
CA GLU A 71 12.21 -14.77 -12.06
C GLU A 71 11.20 -13.67 -12.38
N VAL A 72 11.68 -12.43 -12.42
CA VAL A 72 10.86 -11.26 -12.75
C VAL A 72 11.56 -10.49 -13.84
N PHE A 73 10.85 -10.29 -14.94
CA PHE A 73 11.28 -9.47 -16.06
C PHE A 73 10.36 -8.27 -16.19
N SER A 74 10.94 -7.10 -16.41
CA SER A 74 10.23 -5.85 -16.69
C SER A 74 10.87 -5.18 -17.90
N HIS A 75 10.05 -4.65 -18.79
CA HIS A 75 10.45 -3.72 -19.83
C HIS A 75 9.50 -2.54 -19.78
N TYR A 76 10.03 -1.33 -19.66
CA TYR A 76 9.25 -0.11 -19.63
C TYR A 76 10.03 1.01 -20.31
N ASN A 77 9.47 1.57 -21.38
CA ASN A 77 10.02 2.74 -22.08
C ASN A 77 11.52 2.64 -22.41
N GLY A 78 11.95 1.50 -22.95
CA GLY A 78 13.35 1.29 -23.37
C GLY A 78 14.32 0.96 -22.24
N VAL A 79 13.83 0.72 -21.03
CA VAL A 79 14.59 0.12 -19.92
C VAL A 79 14.08 -1.28 -19.67
N SER A 80 14.98 -2.26 -19.65
CA SER A 80 14.67 -3.65 -19.30
C SER A 80 15.38 -4.06 -18.02
N GLU A 81 14.70 -4.81 -17.17
CA GLU A 81 15.28 -5.42 -15.96
C GLU A 81 14.91 -6.90 -15.89
N ASN A 82 15.87 -7.75 -15.53
CA ASN A 82 15.64 -9.16 -15.27
C ASN A 82 16.28 -9.56 -13.93
N ILE A 83 15.50 -10.17 -13.05
CA ILE A 83 15.94 -10.55 -11.71
C ILE A 83 15.61 -12.02 -11.48
N ARG A 84 16.57 -12.78 -10.94
CA ARG A 84 16.35 -14.18 -10.54
C ARG A 84 16.81 -14.42 -9.11
N TYR A 85 15.90 -14.96 -8.32
CA TYR A 85 16.14 -15.41 -6.94
C TYR A 85 16.01 -16.92 -6.84
N LYS A 86 16.76 -17.49 -5.90
CA LYS A 86 16.53 -18.84 -5.39
C LYS A 86 16.66 -18.84 -3.88
N ASN A 87 15.63 -19.29 -3.17
CA ASN A 87 15.58 -19.34 -1.70
C ASN A 87 16.01 -18.02 -1.06
N ASP A 88 15.44 -16.91 -1.52
CA ASP A 88 15.72 -15.55 -1.06
C ASP A 88 17.17 -15.05 -1.35
N GLU A 89 17.98 -15.81 -2.07
CA GLU A 89 19.31 -15.38 -2.54
C GLU A 89 19.24 -14.86 -3.97
N LEU A 90 19.79 -13.67 -4.22
CA LEU A 90 19.89 -13.08 -5.55
C LEU A 90 20.94 -13.84 -6.37
N LEU A 91 20.50 -14.52 -7.42
CA LEU A 91 21.39 -15.25 -8.33
C LEU A 91 21.83 -14.39 -9.51
N TYR A 92 20.91 -13.55 -10.00
CA TYR A 92 21.10 -12.78 -11.22
C TYR A 92 20.31 -11.49 -11.19
N TYR A 93 20.94 -10.42 -11.66
CA TYR A 93 20.28 -9.16 -11.96
C TYR A 93 20.85 -8.59 -13.25
N GLU A 94 19.99 -8.13 -14.14
CA GLU A 94 20.37 -7.40 -15.34
C GLU A 94 19.50 -6.15 -15.47
N LYS A 95 20.11 -5.03 -15.85
CA LYS A 95 19.43 -3.80 -16.26
C LYS A 95 20.04 -3.29 -17.56
N VAL A 96 19.19 -3.10 -18.57
CA VAL A 96 19.56 -2.60 -19.90
C VAL A 96 18.84 -1.28 -20.14
N ILE A 97 19.59 -0.23 -20.47
CA ILE A 97 19.06 1.08 -20.84
C ILE A 97 19.36 1.30 -22.32
N ILE A 98 18.39 0.97 -23.18
CA ILE A 98 18.57 0.93 -24.64
C ILE A 98 18.99 2.30 -25.18
N SER A 99 18.36 3.37 -24.70
CA SER A 99 18.65 4.75 -25.14
C SER A 99 20.08 5.22 -24.88
N LYS A 100 20.78 4.58 -23.94
CA LYS A 100 22.17 4.91 -23.58
C LYS A 100 23.17 3.86 -24.05
N GLY A 101 22.69 2.74 -24.61
CA GLY A 101 23.53 1.59 -24.92
C GLY A 101 24.26 1.03 -23.70
N CYS A 102 23.66 1.17 -22.50
CA CYS A 102 24.27 0.66 -21.27
C CYS A 102 23.61 -0.65 -20.83
N LYS A 103 24.42 -1.59 -20.35
CA LYS A 103 24.00 -2.84 -19.72
C LYS A 103 24.79 -3.05 -18.42
N PHE A 104 24.07 -3.30 -17.34
CA PHE A 104 24.60 -3.73 -16.05
C PHE A 104 24.13 -5.14 -15.79
N GLU A 105 25.05 -6.01 -15.43
CA GLU A 105 24.79 -7.41 -15.15
C GLU A 105 25.49 -7.80 -13.85
N TYR A 106 24.77 -8.46 -12.97
CA TYR A 106 25.28 -9.11 -11.79
C TYR A 106 24.96 -10.60 -11.86
N ASN A 107 25.96 -11.42 -11.55
CA ASN A 107 25.82 -12.84 -11.36
C ASN A 107 26.56 -13.23 -10.07
N ASN A 108 25.95 -14.05 -9.24
CA ASN A 108 26.54 -14.46 -7.95
C ASN A 108 27.88 -15.21 -8.08
N LEU A 109 28.19 -15.77 -9.25
CA LEU A 109 29.47 -16.45 -9.54
C LEU A 109 30.52 -15.50 -10.14
N ASN A 110 30.09 -14.58 -11.01
CA ASN A 110 30.98 -13.77 -11.85
C ASN A 110 31.09 -12.31 -11.41
N GLY A 111 30.35 -11.90 -10.38
CA GLY A 111 30.31 -10.53 -9.88
C GLY A 111 29.56 -9.59 -10.83
N ILE A 112 30.05 -8.35 -10.94
CA ILE A 112 29.42 -7.27 -11.69
C ILE A 112 30.14 -7.07 -13.03
N LYS A 113 29.36 -6.93 -14.09
CA LYS A 113 29.80 -6.52 -15.42
C LYS A 113 29.00 -5.30 -15.86
N PHE A 114 29.69 -4.24 -16.27
CA PHE A 114 29.07 -3.03 -16.78
C PHE A 114 29.65 -2.68 -18.15
N GLU A 115 28.77 -2.53 -19.12
CA GLU A 115 29.10 -2.13 -20.49
C GLU A 115 28.27 -0.90 -20.82
N CYS A 116 28.88 0.11 -21.43
CA CYS A 116 28.14 1.23 -21.98
C CYS A 116 28.84 1.81 -23.20
N ASP A 117 28.05 2.26 -24.18
CA ASP A 117 28.53 3.01 -25.34
C ASP A 117 29.28 4.27 -24.91
N LYS A 118 29.93 4.97 -25.87
CA LYS A 118 30.79 6.15 -25.65
C LYS A 118 30.06 7.36 -25.05
N GLN A 119 29.63 7.23 -23.80
CA GLN A 119 29.01 8.23 -22.96
C GLN A 119 30.11 9.01 -22.21
N GLY A 120 29.80 10.24 -21.83
CA GLY A 120 30.70 11.03 -20.98
C GLY A 120 30.88 10.37 -19.60
N SER A 121 32.09 10.44 -19.03
CA SER A 121 32.46 9.79 -17.77
C SER A 121 31.50 10.13 -16.61
N LYS A 122 31.01 11.37 -16.54
CA LYS A 122 30.03 11.79 -15.53
C LYS A 122 28.69 11.03 -15.63
N VAL A 123 28.20 10.79 -16.84
CA VAL A 123 26.95 10.05 -17.08
C VAL A 123 27.13 8.59 -16.70
N VAL A 124 28.27 8.00 -17.08
CA VAL A 124 28.62 6.62 -16.75
C VAL A 124 28.68 6.41 -15.24
N ILE A 125 29.40 7.28 -14.51
CA ILE A 125 29.52 7.18 -13.04
C ILE A 125 28.14 7.28 -12.39
N SER A 126 27.31 8.24 -12.80
CA SER A 126 25.96 8.40 -12.24
C SER A 126 25.09 7.15 -12.41
N LEU A 127 25.13 6.53 -13.60
CA LEU A 127 24.36 5.31 -13.87
C LEU A 127 24.87 4.13 -13.07
N LEU A 128 26.21 3.98 -12.99
CA LEU A 128 26.81 2.91 -12.22
C LEU A 128 26.46 3.01 -10.74
N THR A 129 26.46 4.23 -10.17
CA THR A 129 26.02 4.46 -8.79
C THR A 129 24.56 4.02 -8.58
N GLU A 130 23.64 4.47 -9.44
CA GLU A 130 22.22 4.09 -9.37
C GLU A 130 22.05 2.55 -9.42
N MET A 131 22.75 1.89 -10.34
CA MET A 131 22.66 0.44 -10.52
C MET A 131 23.27 -0.35 -9.35
N VAL A 132 24.37 0.13 -8.76
CA VAL A 132 24.98 -0.49 -7.57
C VAL A 132 24.09 -0.30 -6.33
N GLU A 133 23.48 0.87 -6.16
CA GLU A 133 22.49 1.10 -5.10
C GLU A 133 21.29 0.17 -5.25
N GLN A 134 20.75 0.05 -6.47
CA GLN A 134 19.65 -0.86 -6.75
C GLN A 134 20.04 -2.32 -6.48
N LEU A 135 21.23 -2.76 -6.92
CA LEU A 135 21.76 -4.09 -6.61
C LEU A 135 21.90 -4.32 -5.10
N TYR A 136 22.36 -3.31 -4.35
CA TYR A 136 22.46 -3.38 -2.89
C TYR A 136 21.09 -3.65 -2.25
N PHE A 137 20.05 -2.92 -2.66
CA PHE A 137 18.69 -3.13 -2.14
C PHE A 137 18.10 -4.48 -2.56
N LEU A 138 18.35 -4.92 -3.79
CA LEU A 138 17.96 -6.26 -4.26
C LEU A 138 18.65 -7.34 -3.43
N ASN A 139 19.95 -7.22 -3.16
CA ASN A 139 20.69 -8.22 -2.40
C ASN A 139 20.32 -8.25 -0.90
N GLN A 140 19.79 -7.15 -0.36
CA GLN A 140 19.31 -7.06 1.02
C GLN A 140 17.80 -7.22 1.17
N PHE A 141 17.09 -7.58 0.11
CA PHE A 141 15.65 -7.67 0.20
C PHE A 141 15.25 -8.73 1.24
N LYS A 142 14.13 -8.47 1.91
CA LYS A 142 13.53 -9.38 2.89
C LYS A 142 12.04 -9.39 2.63
N LYS A 143 11.39 -10.54 2.73
CA LYS A 143 9.93 -10.63 2.71
C LYS A 143 9.36 -9.67 3.74
N TYR A 144 8.20 -9.10 3.45
CA TYR A 144 7.52 -8.27 4.43
C TYR A 144 6.94 -9.16 5.53
N ASP A 145 7.19 -8.75 6.75
CA ASP A 145 6.48 -9.22 7.94
C ASP A 145 5.56 -8.11 8.46
N LEU A 146 4.47 -8.52 9.10
CA LEU A 146 3.56 -7.61 9.78
C LEU A 146 4.22 -7.16 11.08
N ASN A 147 4.65 -5.90 11.11
CA ASN A 147 5.19 -5.29 12.31
C ASN A 147 4.05 -4.91 13.28
N THR A 148 4.41 -4.31 14.42
CA THR A 148 3.42 -3.89 15.42
C THR A 148 2.42 -2.89 14.84
N ASP A 149 2.88 -1.86 14.12
CA ASP A 149 2.02 -0.81 13.58
C ASP A 149 1.06 -1.33 12.51
N ASP A 150 1.52 -2.26 11.67
CA ASP A 150 0.68 -2.96 10.69
C ASP A 150 -0.47 -3.72 11.37
N LYS A 151 -0.15 -4.44 12.45
CA LYS A 151 -1.14 -5.18 13.25
C LYS A 151 -2.11 -4.25 13.96
N ILE A 152 -1.64 -3.11 14.48
CA ILE A 152 -2.51 -2.09 15.09
C ILE A 152 -3.43 -1.49 14.02
N LEU A 153 -2.92 -1.16 12.82
CA LEU A 153 -3.73 -0.63 11.72
C LEU A 153 -4.85 -1.61 11.31
N ILE A 154 -4.53 -2.91 11.23
CA ILE A 154 -5.49 -3.98 10.94
C ILE A 154 -6.58 -4.03 12.03
N GLU A 155 -6.21 -3.93 13.31
CA GLU A 155 -7.17 -3.95 14.42
C GLU A 155 -8.04 -2.69 14.45
N ILE A 156 -7.47 -1.51 14.18
CA ILE A 156 -8.26 -0.27 14.03
C ILE A 156 -9.27 -0.44 12.89
N TYR A 157 -8.85 -0.95 11.73
CA TYR A 157 -9.74 -1.20 10.59
C TYR A 157 -10.89 -2.12 10.97
N ARG A 158 -10.61 -3.23 11.66
CA ARG A 158 -11.64 -4.18 12.15
C ARG A 158 -12.64 -3.51 13.08
N LEU A 159 -12.16 -2.72 14.04
CA LEU A 159 -13.01 -2.02 14.99
C LEU A 159 -13.86 -0.93 14.33
N PHE A 160 -13.30 -0.28 13.29
CA PHE A 160 -13.96 0.82 12.60
C PHE A 160 -15.00 0.34 11.59
N TYR A 161 -14.66 -0.64 10.74
CA TYR A 161 -15.53 -1.12 9.67
C TYR A 161 -16.29 -2.41 10.02
N ASN A 162 -15.97 -3.06 11.15
CA ASN A 162 -16.54 -4.34 11.57
C ASN A 162 -16.34 -5.46 10.51
N GLU A 163 -15.22 -5.41 9.79
CA GLU A 163 -14.82 -6.42 8.78
C GLU A 163 -13.29 -6.57 8.76
N ASN A 164 -12.79 -7.67 8.19
CA ASN A 164 -11.34 -7.82 7.95
C ASN A 164 -10.90 -6.98 6.75
N PRO A 165 -9.74 -6.30 6.81
CA PRO A 165 -9.22 -5.61 5.65
C PRO A 165 -8.82 -6.59 4.54
N ASP A 166 -9.11 -6.20 3.30
CA ASP A 166 -8.55 -6.81 2.10
C ASP A 166 -7.63 -5.78 1.44
N PHE A 167 -6.32 -5.96 1.58
CA PHE A 167 -5.33 -5.04 1.03
C PHE A 167 -5.17 -5.14 -0.48
N SER A 168 -5.85 -6.09 -1.12
CA SER A 168 -5.97 -6.16 -2.58
C SER A 168 -7.23 -5.47 -3.12
N ASP A 169 -8.15 -5.04 -2.24
CA ASP A 169 -9.33 -4.30 -2.68
C ASP A 169 -8.95 -2.92 -3.23
N LYS A 170 -9.45 -2.59 -4.42
CA LYS A 170 -9.14 -1.32 -5.12
C LYS A 170 -9.47 -0.05 -4.31
N ASN A 171 -10.37 -0.13 -3.34
CA ASN A 171 -10.77 0.99 -2.49
C ASN A 171 -10.08 0.96 -1.11
N ILE A 172 -9.25 -0.03 -0.80
CA ILE A 172 -8.66 -0.17 0.54
C ILE A 172 -7.88 1.07 0.96
N ASN A 173 -7.12 1.66 0.02
CA ASN A 173 -6.36 2.87 0.28
C ASN A 173 -7.28 4.03 0.67
N ILE A 174 -8.37 4.23 -0.10
CA ILE A 174 -9.37 5.26 0.20
C ILE A 174 -10.00 5.02 1.57
N LYS A 175 -10.39 3.77 1.88
CA LYS A 175 -10.97 3.41 3.19
C LYS A 175 -10.00 3.74 4.33
N ILE A 176 -8.75 3.28 4.26
CA ILE A 176 -7.77 3.46 5.34
C ILE A 176 -7.39 4.93 5.51
N GLN A 177 -7.14 5.67 4.43
CA GLN A 177 -6.82 7.10 4.48
C GLN A 177 -7.96 7.90 5.11
N THR A 178 -9.20 7.62 4.70
CA THR A 178 -10.41 8.25 5.23
C THR A 178 -10.59 7.95 6.72
N MET A 179 -10.47 6.67 7.09
CA MET A 179 -10.57 6.21 8.48
C MET A 179 -9.55 6.90 9.37
N MET A 180 -8.26 6.82 9.01
CA MET A 180 -7.19 7.40 9.82
C MET A 180 -7.29 8.92 9.90
N SER A 181 -7.63 9.59 8.79
CA SER A 181 -7.83 11.04 8.80
C SER A 181 -8.94 11.48 9.76
N ILE A 182 -10.03 10.72 9.87
CA ILE A 182 -11.10 10.98 10.86
C ILE A 182 -10.61 10.70 12.27
N LEU A 183 -9.96 9.56 12.51
CA LEU A 183 -9.54 9.11 13.83
C LEU A 183 -8.50 10.03 14.48
N VAL A 184 -7.65 10.68 13.69
CA VAL A 184 -6.71 11.71 14.17
C VAL A 184 -7.43 12.88 14.87
N GLN A 185 -8.68 13.19 14.49
CA GLN A 185 -9.48 14.20 15.20
C GLN A 185 -9.69 13.84 16.68
N PHE A 186 -9.77 12.54 16.97
CA PHE A 186 -10.04 11.99 18.29
C PHE A 186 -8.79 11.44 18.96
N ASN A 187 -7.60 11.95 18.56
CA ASN A 187 -6.29 11.57 19.10
C ASN A 187 -5.95 10.08 18.94
N ILE A 188 -6.54 9.40 17.95
CA ILE A 188 -6.14 8.05 17.57
C ILE A 188 -5.23 8.16 16.34
N SER A 189 -3.94 7.93 16.54
CA SER A 189 -2.95 7.87 15.47
C SER A 189 -1.90 6.79 15.77
N LEU A 190 -1.31 6.21 14.71
CA LEU A 190 -0.23 5.22 14.82
C LEU A 190 1.15 5.89 14.79
N SER A 191 1.25 6.97 14.02
CA SER A 191 2.45 7.79 13.86
C SER A 191 2.06 9.25 13.68
N GLU A 192 3.03 10.13 13.44
CA GLU A 192 2.78 11.51 13.03
C GLU A 192 2.42 11.58 11.54
N TYR A 193 1.34 10.89 11.13
CA TYR A 193 0.86 10.94 9.76
C TYR A 193 0.54 12.38 9.36
N SER A 194 1.35 12.93 8.47
CA SER A 194 1.14 14.27 7.91
C SER A 194 0.12 14.21 6.77
N PHE A 195 -1.16 14.34 7.10
CA PHE A 195 -2.22 14.40 6.10
C PHE A 195 -2.18 15.70 5.31
N THR A 196 -2.34 15.60 3.99
CA THR A 196 -2.47 16.74 3.08
C THR A 196 -3.75 16.62 2.26
N LEU A 197 -4.48 17.73 2.12
CA LEU A 197 -5.64 17.85 1.23
C LEU A 197 -5.27 18.68 -0.01
N TRP A 198 -4.98 17.99 -1.12
CA TRP A 198 -4.72 18.58 -2.43
C TRP A 198 -5.98 19.16 -3.07
N LYS A 199 -5.84 20.20 -3.90
CA LYS A 199 -6.97 20.95 -4.49
C LYS A 199 -7.99 20.07 -5.24
N ASN A 200 -7.52 19.02 -5.90
CA ASN A 200 -8.37 18.11 -6.68
C ASN A 200 -8.63 16.77 -5.98
N SER A 201 -8.19 16.61 -4.72
CA SER A 201 -8.40 15.37 -3.97
C SER A 201 -9.76 15.39 -3.27
N LYS A 202 -10.46 14.26 -3.31
CA LYS A 202 -11.70 14.06 -2.55
C LYS A 202 -11.47 13.81 -1.06
N ILE A 203 -10.27 13.35 -0.69
CA ILE A 203 -9.90 13.00 0.69
C ILE A 203 -8.53 13.56 1.09
N PRO A 204 -8.29 13.80 2.39
CA PRO A 204 -6.94 13.97 2.91
C PRO A 204 -6.15 12.67 2.74
N THR A 205 -4.87 12.78 2.38
CA THR A 205 -3.97 11.63 2.19
C THR A 205 -2.64 11.83 2.90
N SER A 206 -2.09 10.77 3.47
CA SER A 206 -0.73 10.69 4.00
C SER A 206 0.13 9.77 3.12
N GLU A 207 1.32 10.23 2.73
CA GLU A 207 2.27 9.45 1.93
C GLU A 207 2.83 8.26 2.71
N ASP A 208 3.16 8.44 3.99
CA ASP A 208 3.63 7.37 4.87
C ASP A 208 2.59 6.25 4.99
N LEU A 209 1.32 6.64 5.19
CA LEU A 209 0.22 5.67 5.25
C LEU A 209 0.02 4.97 3.90
N ASN A 210 0.19 5.68 2.79
CA ASN A 210 0.12 5.09 1.44
C ASN A 210 1.24 4.06 1.22
N MET A 211 2.48 4.36 1.66
CA MET A 211 3.59 3.42 1.62
C MET A 211 3.31 2.18 2.47
N GLN A 212 2.75 2.35 3.67
CA GLN A 212 2.36 1.23 4.53
C GLN A 212 1.28 0.36 3.87
N ILE A 213 0.25 0.96 3.26
CA ILE A 213 -0.81 0.22 2.57
C ILE A 213 -0.26 -0.55 1.36
N ASN A 214 0.63 0.06 0.58
CA ASN A 214 1.29 -0.60 -0.56
C ASN A 214 2.11 -1.82 -0.13
N LYS A 215 2.81 -1.74 1.02
CA LYS A 215 3.47 -2.91 1.63
C LYS A 215 2.45 -4.00 1.94
N LEU A 216 1.32 -3.62 2.56
CA LEU A 216 0.30 -4.54 3.05
C LEU A 216 -0.49 -5.24 1.93
N TYR A 217 -0.49 -4.70 0.70
CA TYR A 217 -1.04 -5.33 -0.49
C TYR A 217 -0.68 -6.82 -0.61
N SER A 218 0.60 -7.13 -0.35
CA SER A 218 1.15 -8.49 -0.46
C SER A 218 0.51 -9.54 0.46
N PHE A 219 -0.27 -9.11 1.46
CA PHE A 219 -0.99 -9.99 2.38
C PHE A 219 -2.45 -10.23 1.95
N GLY A 220 -2.96 -9.50 0.95
CA GLY A 220 -4.34 -9.63 0.46
C GLY A 220 -5.37 -9.51 1.58
N LYS A 221 -6.33 -10.45 1.58
CA LYS A 221 -7.37 -10.54 2.62
C LYS A 221 -6.81 -11.11 3.92
N ILE A 222 -6.86 -10.32 4.97
CA ILE A 222 -6.39 -10.72 6.29
C ILE A 222 -7.36 -11.72 6.93
N LYS A 223 -6.83 -12.86 7.40
CA LYS A 223 -7.57 -13.84 8.19
C LYS A 223 -7.51 -13.50 9.69
N ASN A 224 -8.47 -14.02 10.47
CA ASN A 224 -8.63 -13.67 11.89
C ASN A 224 -7.41 -14.06 12.75
N GLU A 225 -6.74 -15.14 12.39
CA GLU A 225 -5.72 -15.80 13.21
C GLU A 225 -4.34 -15.13 13.12
N ASP A 226 -4.08 -14.34 12.08
CA ASP A 226 -2.74 -13.89 11.74
C ASP A 226 -2.25 -12.67 12.54
N ASN A 227 -3.13 -11.97 13.27
CA ASN A 227 -2.90 -10.56 13.67
C ASN A 227 -3.47 -10.16 15.03
N TYR A 228 -3.32 -11.00 16.06
CA TYR A 228 -3.83 -10.65 17.38
C TYR A 228 -3.00 -9.54 18.04
N ILE A 229 -3.55 -8.33 18.06
CA ILE A 229 -3.11 -7.22 18.91
C ILE A 229 -4.32 -6.70 19.68
N VAL A 230 -4.10 -6.36 20.95
CA VAL A 230 -5.14 -5.80 21.82
C VAL A 230 -4.84 -4.32 22.02
N LEU A 231 -5.72 -3.45 21.49
CA LEU A 231 -5.65 -2.01 21.79
C LEU A 231 -6.08 -1.74 23.24
N SER A 232 -5.71 -0.57 23.77
CA SER A 232 -6.26 -0.11 25.05
C SER A 232 -7.78 -0.01 25.00
N GLU A 233 -8.46 -0.24 26.12
CA GLU A 233 -9.93 -0.16 26.17
C GLU A 233 -10.44 1.24 25.80
N GLU A 234 -9.68 2.28 26.18
CA GLU A 234 -9.96 3.67 25.77
C GLU A 234 -9.94 3.83 24.25
N ALA A 235 -8.88 3.37 23.58
CA ALA A 235 -8.78 3.46 22.12
C ALA A 235 -9.90 2.67 21.43
N LYS A 236 -10.21 1.45 21.92
CA LYS A 236 -11.33 0.65 21.40
C LYS A 236 -12.66 1.37 21.55
N MET A 237 -12.90 1.99 22.71
CA MET A 237 -14.13 2.71 23.00
C MET A 237 -14.30 3.90 22.05
N VAL A 238 -13.24 4.69 21.84
CA VAL A 238 -13.25 5.82 20.91
C VAL A 238 -13.54 5.34 19.48
N ILE A 239 -12.79 4.36 18.97
CA ILE A 239 -12.94 3.87 17.60
C ILE A 239 -14.36 3.32 17.35
N LYS A 240 -14.88 2.50 18.28
CA LYS A 240 -16.25 1.96 18.18
C LYS A 240 -17.31 3.06 18.25
N THR A 241 -17.09 4.08 19.07
CA THR A 241 -18.02 5.21 19.20
C THR A 241 -18.05 6.05 17.92
N VAL A 242 -16.89 6.31 17.31
CA VAL A 242 -16.79 6.99 16.01
C VAL A 242 -17.50 6.18 14.94
N SER A 243 -17.17 4.89 14.80
CA SER A 243 -17.80 3.98 13.83
C SER A 243 -19.33 3.95 13.96
N LYS A 244 -19.84 3.72 15.17
CA LYS A 244 -21.28 3.70 15.44
C LYS A 244 -21.94 5.04 15.09
N SER A 245 -21.31 6.15 15.46
CA SER A 245 -21.86 7.48 15.20
C SER A 245 -21.88 7.80 13.71
N LEU A 246 -20.88 7.36 12.94
CA LEU A 246 -20.86 7.48 11.47
C LEU A 246 -21.93 6.60 10.81
N ASN A 247 -22.11 5.36 11.26
CA ASN A 247 -23.14 4.48 10.74
C ASN A 247 -24.56 5.03 10.97
N GLU A 248 -24.84 5.56 12.17
CA GLU A 248 -26.11 6.24 12.50
C GLU A 248 -26.35 7.50 11.66
N LEU A 249 -25.28 8.18 11.25
CA LEU A 249 -25.33 9.42 10.47
C LEU A 249 -25.54 9.15 8.97
N ILE A 250 -24.95 8.06 8.47
CA ILE A 250 -24.95 7.72 7.05
C ILE A 250 -26.17 6.85 6.66
N ASN A 251 -26.83 6.19 7.64
CA ASN A 251 -28.09 5.45 7.50
C ASN A 251 -28.08 4.36 6.40
N ASN A 252 -27.10 3.45 6.40
CA ASN A 252 -27.02 2.30 5.47
C ASN A 252 -27.30 2.65 3.99
N ASN A 253 -26.91 3.84 3.54
CA ASN A 253 -27.07 4.25 2.15
C ASN A 253 -26.07 3.52 1.23
N GLU A 254 -26.45 3.34 -0.05
CA GLU A 254 -25.58 2.80 -1.11
C GLU A 254 -24.27 3.59 -1.30
N ASN A 255 -24.18 4.82 -0.79
CA ASN A 255 -23.02 5.72 -0.93
C ASN A 255 -22.20 5.88 0.35
N PHE A 256 -22.09 4.83 1.19
CA PHE A 256 -21.40 4.91 2.47
C PHE A 256 -19.96 5.45 2.38
N LEU A 257 -19.16 4.93 1.43
CA LEU A 257 -17.78 5.36 1.25
C LEU A 257 -17.68 6.82 0.80
N GLU A 258 -18.54 7.27 -0.13
CA GLU A 258 -18.52 8.67 -0.59
C GLU A 258 -18.86 9.65 0.53
N LYS A 259 -19.84 9.30 1.37
CA LYS A 259 -20.18 10.10 2.55
C LYS A 259 -19.05 10.11 3.58
N LEU A 260 -18.36 8.99 3.81
CA LEU A 260 -17.17 8.97 4.66
C LEU A 260 -16.05 9.85 4.12
N MET A 261 -15.79 9.81 2.82
CA MET A 261 -14.81 10.66 2.15
C MET A 261 -15.13 12.15 2.38
N LEU A 262 -16.39 12.54 2.18
CA LEU A 262 -16.89 13.89 2.44
C LEU A 262 -16.66 14.33 3.90
N ILE A 263 -17.03 13.47 4.86
CA ILE A 263 -16.86 13.73 6.29
C ILE A 263 -15.39 13.90 6.65
N SER A 264 -14.50 13.04 6.15
CA SER A 264 -13.05 13.16 6.40
C SER A 264 -12.49 14.48 5.89
N ARG A 265 -12.92 14.93 4.70
CA ARG A 265 -12.53 16.22 4.12
C ARG A 265 -12.97 17.38 5.00
N ILE A 266 -14.23 17.39 5.46
CA ILE A 266 -14.78 18.45 6.32
C ILE A 266 -14.06 18.49 7.67
N ILE A 267 -13.86 17.32 8.31
CA ILE A 267 -13.14 17.22 9.59
C ILE A 267 -11.71 17.74 9.45
N TYR A 268 -10.99 17.32 8.41
CA TYR A 268 -9.62 17.79 8.16
C TYR A 268 -9.55 19.32 7.99
N ILE A 269 -10.43 19.90 7.17
CA ILE A 269 -10.48 21.36 6.96
C ILE A 269 -10.76 22.07 8.28
N SER A 270 -11.71 21.56 9.06
CA SER A 270 -12.13 22.12 10.35
C SER A 270 -11.10 21.97 11.47
N ARG A 271 -10.11 21.08 11.32
CA ARG A 271 -9.03 20.87 12.30
C ARG A 271 -7.78 21.67 11.95
N TYR A 272 -7.40 21.70 10.68
CA TYR A 272 -6.07 22.18 10.25
C TYR A 272 -6.08 23.48 9.45
N ARG A 273 -7.19 23.85 8.81
CA ARG A 273 -7.25 25.07 8.00
C ARG A 273 -8.03 26.19 8.67
N ILE A 274 -8.91 25.83 9.59
CA ILE A 274 -9.93 26.69 10.15
C ILE A 274 -10.14 26.27 11.61
N SER A 275 -10.36 27.20 12.54
CA SER A 275 -10.73 26.83 13.92
C SER A 275 -12.13 26.21 13.94
N LEU A 276 -12.40 25.27 14.85
CA LEU A 276 -13.76 24.75 15.06
C LEU A 276 -14.77 25.85 15.41
N ASP A 277 -14.31 27.04 15.83
CA ASP A 277 -15.11 28.24 16.12
C ASP A 277 -15.47 29.08 14.89
N THR A 278 -14.93 28.77 13.71
CA THR A 278 -15.16 29.56 12.50
C THR A 278 -16.57 29.37 11.94
N ASP A 279 -17.04 30.30 11.12
CA ASP A 279 -18.38 30.24 10.54
C ASP A 279 -18.57 28.99 9.64
N ILE A 280 -19.75 28.36 9.77
CA ILE A 280 -20.18 27.20 8.98
C ILE A 280 -20.12 27.53 7.49
N GLN A 281 -20.45 28.77 7.12
CA GLN A 281 -20.45 29.23 5.74
C GLN A 281 -19.05 29.18 5.12
N GLU A 282 -18.02 29.52 5.90
CA GLU A 282 -16.64 29.55 5.42
C GLU A 282 -16.08 28.14 5.21
N ILE A 283 -16.37 27.22 6.14
CA ILE A 283 -16.02 25.80 5.98
C ILE A 283 -16.73 25.21 4.76
N ALA A 284 -18.03 25.48 4.61
CA ALA A 284 -18.82 24.99 3.48
C ALA A 284 -18.25 25.48 2.14
N LYS A 285 -17.83 26.76 2.07
CA LYS A 285 -17.20 27.35 0.90
C LYS A 285 -15.85 26.72 0.56
N ILE A 286 -14.99 26.49 1.56
CA ILE A 286 -13.65 25.91 1.35
C ILE A 286 -13.71 24.41 1.03
N ALA A 287 -14.65 23.70 1.65
CA ALA A 287 -14.89 22.29 1.37
C ALA A 287 -15.70 22.07 0.08
N GLU A 288 -16.33 23.11 -0.47
CA GLU A 288 -17.23 23.04 -1.63
C GLU A 288 -18.43 22.11 -1.38
N VAL A 289 -19.05 22.26 -0.21
CA VAL A 289 -20.15 21.42 0.30
C VAL A 289 -21.31 22.25 0.83
N SER A 290 -22.43 21.62 1.19
CA SER A 290 -23.54 22.33 1.82
C SER A 290 -23.23 22.69 3.28
N GLN A 291 -23.88 23.73 3.80
CA GLN A 291 -23.79 24.07 5.23
C GLN A 291 -24.37 22.96 6.12
N GLU A 292 -25.35 22.21 5.61
CA GLU A 292 -25.96 21.06 6.28
C GLU A 292 -24.93 19.95 6.52
N ASP A 293 -24.08 19.66 5.52
CA ASP A 293 -23.00 18.66 5.65
C ASP A 293 -22.00 19.06 6.75
N VAL A 294 -21.66 20.36 6.83
CA VAL A 294 -20.76 20.89 7.86
C VAL A 294 -21.38 20.80 9.25
N LEU A 295 -22.65 21.17 9.40
CA LEU A 295 -23.40 21.04 10.66
C LEU A 295 -23.46 19.60 11.16
N LEU A 296 -23.71 18.69 10.22
CA LEU A 296 -23.80 17.27 10.47
C LEU A 296 -22.44 16.70 10.93
N CYS A 297 -21.32 17.12 10.32
CA CYS A 297 -19.97 16.78 10.78
C CYS A 297 -19.64 17.36 12.17
N ARG A 298 -20.04 18.61 12.46
CA ARG A 298 -19.84 19.20 13.79
C ARG A 298 -20.63 18.46 14.88
N SER A 299 -21.86 18.06 14.56
CA SER A 299 -22.69 17.25 15.46
C SER A 299 -22.02 15.90 15.76
N LEU A 300 -21.45 15.24 14.74
CA LEU A 300 -20.68 14.02 14.90
C LEU A 300 -19.50 14.20 15.87
N VAL A 301 -18.66 15.21 15.65
CA VAL A 301 -17.48 15.46 16.49
C VAL A 301 -17.88 15.69 17.94
N LYS A 302 -18.85 16.59 18.20
CA LYS A 302 -19.37 16.85 19.55
C LYS A 302 -19.96 15.62 20.21
N LYS A 303 -20.69 14.79 19.45
CA LYS A 303 -21.32 13.56 19.95
C LYS A 303 -20.28 12.52 20.37
N VAL A 304 -19.18 12.41 19.63
CA VAL A 304 -18.07 11.51 19.98
C VAL A 304 -17.35 12.04 21.21
N GLU A 305 -16.94 13.31 21.23
CA GLU A 305 -16.26 13.94 22.37
C GLU A 305 -17.05 13.78 23.68
N ASN A 306 -18.35 14.01 23.66
CA ASN A 306 -19.21 13.84 24.84
C ASN A 306 -19.37 12.40 25.33
N LYS A 307 -19.16 11.41 24.45
CA LYS A 307 -19.27 9.98 24.78
C LYS A 307 -17.93 9.37 25.21
N SER A 308 -16.82 9.98 24.83
CA SER A 308 -15.46 9.52 25.19
C SER A 308 -15.00 10.02 26.57
N ILE A 309 -15.72 10.98 27.19
CA ILE A 309 -15.38 11.60 28.49
C ILE A 309 -16.12 10.94 29.68
N LYS A 310 -16.83 9.82 29.47
CA LYS A 310 -17.52 9.06 30.53
C LYS A 310 -16.93 7.66 30.69
#